data_AF-A0A1S2I8Q8-F1
#
_entry.id   AF-A0A1S2I8Q8-F1
#
_cell.length_a   1.000
_cell.length_b   1.000
_cell.length_c   1.000
_cell.angle_alpha   90.00
_cell.angle_beta   90.00
_cell.angle_gamma   90.00
#
_symmetry.space_group_name_H-M   'P 1'
#
loop_
_entity.id
_entity.type
_entity.pdbx_description
1 polymer ?
#
loop_
_entity_poly.entity_id
_entity_poly.type
_entity_poly.pdbx_seq_one_letter_code
_entity_poly.pdbx_strand_id
1 'polypeptide(L)'
;MDDAAPLGQFQGEYQVGTVRWFNRELGWGFIVADGNGQELFADKLFTLPKRTLLHTGQRVSFRVHTFRTGPAAVDIVPAPQSET
;
A
#
# COMPACT_ATOMS: atom_id res chain seq x y z
N MET A 1 12.73 29.44 10.75
CA MET A 1 11.83 28.62 11.59
C MET A 1 10.95 27.90 10.62
N ASP A 2 11.37 26.67 10.37
CA ASP A 2 11.17 25.90 9.17
C ASP A 2 9.78 25.23 9.11
N ASP A 3 9.34 25.07 7.87
CA ASP A 3 8.43 24.05 7.36
C ASP A 3 7.04 23.92 8.00
N ALA A 4 6.10 24.70 7.45
CA ALA A 4 4.69 24.49 7.62
C ALA A 4 4.28 23.15 6.99
N ALA A 5 4.27 22.09 7.79
CA ALA A 5 3.70 20.80 7.44
C ALA A 5 2.28 20.98 6.87
N PRO A 6 1.99 20.53 5.63
CA PRO A 6 0.68 20.73 5.05
C PRO A 6 -0.39 19.89 5.76
N LEU A 7 -1.50 20.59 5.98
CA LEU A 7 -2.74 20.18 6.65
C LEU A 7 -3.42 19.02 5.91
N GLY A 8 -3.91 18.03 6.67
CA GLY A 8 -4.85 17.01 6.20
C GLY A 8 -4.19 15.91 5.37
N GLN A 9 -3.70 14.86 6.04
CA GLN A 9 -3.01 13.73 5.41
C GLN A 9 -3.97 12.80 4.64
N PHE A 10 -4.44 13.26 3.49
CA PHE A 10 -4.64 12.40 2.35
C PHE A 10 -3.39 12.56 1.50
N GLN A 11 -2.34 11.78 1.77
CA GLN A 11 -1.19 11.70 0.88
C GLN A 11 -1.66 11.04 -0.42
N GLY A 12 -2.29 11.84 -1.29
CA GLY A 12 -2.90 11.42 -2.55
C GLY A 12 -1.90 11.05 -3.64
N GLU A 13 -0.64 10.84 -3.26
CA GLU A 13 0.44 10.41 -4.12
C GLU A 13 0.61 8.89 -4.05
N TYR A 14 0.97 8.28 -5.18
CA TYR A 14 1.31 6.86 -5.21
C TYR A 14 2.61 6.66 -4.45
N GLN A 15 2.52 5.96 -3.33
CA GLN A 15 3.67 5.48 -2.58
C GLN A 15 4.04 4.08 -3.05
N VAL A 16 5.32 3.78 -2.94
CA VAL A 16 5.84 2.44 -3.17
C VAL A 16 6.05 1.74 -1.83
N GLY A 17 5.88 0.43 -1.85
CA GLY A 17 6.17 -0.39 -0.70
C GLY A 17 6.30 -1.85 -1.07
N THR A 18 6.49 -2.66 -0.03
CA THR A 18 6.76 -4.08 -0.15
C THR A 18 5.69 -4.83 0.62
N VAL A 19 5.06 -5.81 -0.02
CA VAL A 19 4.07 -6.67 0.61
C VAL A 19 4.77 -7.48 1.70
N ARG A 20 4.47 -7.20 2.97
CA ARG A 20 5.07 -7.94 4.10
C ARG A 20 4.56 -9.38 4.13
N TRP A 21 3.25 -9.53 3.94
CA TRP A 21 2.60 -10.81 3.81
C TRP A 21 1.19 -10.60 3.25
N PHE A 22 0.70 -11.59 2.51
CA PHE A 22 -0.64 -11.55 1.96
C PHE A 22 -1.28 -12.94 2.03
N ASN A 23 -2.43 -13.04 2.69
CA ASN A 23 -3.19 -14.28 2.74
C ASN A 23 -4.12 -14.34 1.51
N ARG A 24 -3.80 -15.22 0.56
CA ARG A 24 -4.56 -15.39 -0.69
C ARG A 24 -5.94 -16.02 -0.48
N GLU A 25 -6.11 -16.81 0.58
CA GLU A 25 -7.38 -17.46 0.92
C GLU A 25 -8.37 -16.43 1.49
N LEU A 26 -7.93 -15.65 2.48
CA LEU A 26 -8.77 -14.61 3.07
C LEU A 26 -8.88 -13.38 2.15
N GLY A 27 -7.81 -13.05 1.42
CA GLY A 27 -7.76 -11.92 0.50
C GLY A 27 -7.32 -10.61 1.11
N TRP A 28 -6.62 -10.64 2.24
CA TRP A 28 -6.07 -9.46 2.89
C TRP A 28 -4.68 -9.75 3.45
N GLY A 29 -3.95 -8.69 3.76
CA GLY A 29 -2.59 -8.75 4.27
C GLY A 29 -2.09 -7.37 4.67
N PHE A 30 -0.77 -7.21 4.67
CA PHE A 30 -0.11 -5.97 5.03
C PHE A 30 1.00 -5.62 4.05
N ILE A 31 1.12 -4.33 3.78
CA ILE A 31 2.18 -3.73 2.97
C ILE A 31 2.98 -2.78 3.85
N VAL A 32 4.30 -2.79 3.71
CA VAL A 32 5.21 -1.85 4.37
C VAL A 32 5.58 -0.78 3.36
N ALA A 33 5.26 0.48 3.67
CA ALA A 33 5.66 1.61 2.84
C ALA A 33 7.18 1.84 2.90
N ASP A 34 7.81 2.11 1.76
CA ASP A 34 9.27 2.27 1.65
C ASP A 34 9.75 3.55 2.33
N GLY A 35 8.96 4.63 2.25
CA GLY A 35 9.36 5.96 2.75
C GLY A 35 9.44 6.04 4.28
N ASN A 36 8.48 5.45 5.00
CA ASN A 36 8.38 5.59 6.46
C ASN A 36 8.33 4.24 7.21
N GLY A 37 8.39 3.10 6.50
CA GLY A 37 8.28 1.78 7.10
C GLY A 37 6.92 1.46 7.72
N GLN A 38 5.89 2.28 7.44
CA GLN A 38 4.57 2.12 8.04
C GLN A 38 3.87 0.87 7.50
N GLU A 39 3.27 0.11 8.41
CA GLU A 39 2.43 -1.03 8.07
C GLU A 39 1.02 -0.57 7.71
N LEU A 40 0.61 -0.90 6.50
CA LEU A 40 -0.65 -0.50 5.90
C LEU A 40 -1.46 -1.75 5.62
N PHE A 41 -2.73 -1.71 6.00
CA PHE A 41 -3.65 -2.79 5.70
C PHE A 41 -3.88 -2.89 4.18
N ALA A 42 -3.80 -4.10 3.63
CA ALA A 42 -3.95 -4.34 2.20
C ALA A 42 -5.09 -5.33 1.96
N ASP A 43 -6.09 -4.94 1.16
CA ASP A 43 -7.21 -5.81 0.80
C ASP A 43 -7.22 -6.07 -0.71
N LYS A 44 -7.53 -7.30 -1.12
CA LYS A 44 -7.70 -7.69 -2.54
C LYS A 44 -8.77 -6.87 -3.27
N LEU A 45 -9.71 -6.27 -2.54
CA LEU A 45 -10.75 -5.40 -3.09
C LEU A 45 -10.19 -4.04 -3.51
N PHE A 46 -9.06 -3.63 -2.92
CA PHE A 46 -8.37 -2.37 -3.24
C PHE A 46 -7.25 -2.53 -4.27
N THR A 47 -6.95 -3.75 -4.71
CA THR A 47 -5.98 -3.99 -5.78
C THR A 47 -6.54 -3.65 -7.15
N LEU A 48 -5.66 -3.29 -8.08
CA LEU A 48 -5.97 -2.97 -9.46
C LEU A 48 -5.03 -3.76 -10.41
N PRO A 49 -5.58 -4.63 -11.29
CA PRO A 49 -7.00 -4.99 -11.41
C PRO A 49 -7.57 -5.64 -10.13
N LYS A 50 -8.88 -5.48 -9.88
CA LYS A 50 -9.53 -6.00 -8.66
C LYS A 50 -9.30 -7.50 -8.52
N ARG A 51 -9.03 -7.96 -7.29
CA ARG A 51 -8.66 -9.35 -6.97
C ARG A 51 -7.31 -9.80 -7.56
N THR A 52 -6.42 -8.87 -7.88
CA THR A 52 -5.00 -9.21 -8.08
C THR A 52 -4.45 -9.83 -6.82
N LEU A 53 -3.79 -10.98 -6.96
CA LEU A 53 -3.13 -11.67 -5.87
C LEU A 53 -1.74 -11.07 -5.71
N LEU A 54 -1.48 -10.54 -4.51
CA LEU A 54 -0.16 -10.02 -4.15
C LEU A 54 0.71 -11.15 -3.60
N HIS A 55 2.00 -11.08 -3.89
CA HIS A 55 3.00 -12.01 -3.35
C HIS A 55 3.77 -11.37 -2.21
N THR A 56 4.10 -12.15 -1.19
CA THR A 56 5.01 -11.70 -0.13
C THR A 56 6.37 -11.29 -0.72
N GLY A 57 6.87 -10.11 -0.34
CA GLY A 57 8.08 -9.52 -0.89
C GLY A 57 7.90 -8.78 -2.22
N GLN A 58 6.70 -8.77 -2.80
CA GLN A 58 6.42 -8.07 -4.04
C GLN A 58 6.43 -6.54 -3.83
N ARG A 59 7.04 -5.82 -4.77
CA ARG A 59 6.95 -4.37 -4.86
C ARG A 59 5.60 -3.97 -5.46
N VAL A 60 4.91 -3.06 -4.78
CA VAL A 60 3.60 -2.54 -5.17
C VAL A 60 3.59 -1.03 -5.04
N SER A 61 2.84 -0.37 -5.91
CA SER A 61 2.51 1.06 -5.75
C SER A 61 1.07 1.18 -5.27
N PHE A 62 0.81 2.01 -4.29
CA PHE A 62 -0.49 2.17 -3.67
C PHE A 62 -0.63 3.59 -3.13
N ARG A 63 -1.83 3.99 -2.77
CA ARG A 63 -2.10 5.24 -2.06
C ARG A 63 -2.45 4.93 -0.62
N VAL A 64 -2.04 5.80 0.29
CA VAL A 64 -2.37 5.65 1.71
C VAL A 64 -3.67 6.37 2.00
N HIS A 65 -4.65 5.64 2.51
CA HIS A 65 -5.92 6.19 2.96
C HIS A 65 -6.16 5.84 4.42
N THR A 66 -6.38 6.86 5.25
CA THR A 66 -6.69 6.68 6.67
C THR A 66 -8.19 6.47 6.83
N PHE A 67 -8.60 5.22 7.07
CA PHE A 67 -9.99 4.89 7.38
C PHE A 67 -10.27 5.00 8.88
N ARG A 68 -11.54 4.87 9.28
CA ARG A 68 -11.94 4.77 10.70
C ARG A 68 -11.25 3.61 11.44
N THR A 69 -10.83 2.58 10.71
CA THR A 69 -10.16 1.38 11.22
C THR A 69 -8.64 1.50 11.25
N GLY A 70 -8.06 2.58 10.70
CA GLY A 70 -6.62 2.78 10.58
C GLY A 70 -6.15 3.01 9.15
N PRO A 71 -4.83 3.15 8.94
CA PRO A 71 -4.24 3.41 7.64
C PRO A 71 -4.25 2.15 6.76
N ALA A 72 -4.77 2.26 5.54
CA ALA A 72 -4.83 1.18 4.58
C ALA A 72 -4.32 1.63 3.20
N ALA A 73 -3.77 0.67 2.47
CA ALA A 73 -3.32 0.82 1.10
C ALA A 73 -4.51 0.66 0.15
N VAL A 74 -4.74 1.66 -0.70
CA VAL A 74 -5.77 1.68 -1.73
C VAL A 74 -5.16 1.87 -3.12
N ASP A 75 -5.90 1.51 -4.18
CA ASP A 75 -5.41 1.54 -5.57
C ASP A 75 -4.08 0.82 -5.74
N ILE A 76 -3.98 -0.37 -5.14
CA ILE A 76 -2.74 -1.14 -5.11
C ILE A 76 -2.50 -1.72 -6.50
N VAL A 77 -1.47 -1.25 -7.17
CA VAL A 77 -0.99 -1.77 -8.45
C VAL A 77 0.33 -2.51 -8.26
N PRO A 78 0.54 -3.66 -8.92
CA PRO A 78 1.85 -4.28 -8.97
C PRO A 78 2.83 -3.31 -9.64
N ALA A 79 3.90 -2.96 -8.94
CA ALA A 79 4.99 -2.22 -9.57
C ALA A 79 5.70 -3.19 -10.51
N PRO A 80 6.18 -2.74 -11.70
CA PRO A 80 7.02 -3.58 -12.53
C PRO A 80 8.26 -3.94 -11.72
N GLN A 81 8.29 -5.16 -11.20
CA GLN A 81 9.52 -5.72 -10.67
C GLN A 81 10.38 -5.97 -11.90
N SER A 82 11.52 -5.29 -12.00
CA SER A 82 12.49 -5.55 -13.06
C SER A 82 12.75 -7.05 -13.09
N GLU A 83 12.21 -7.70 -14.10
CA GLU A 83 12.46 -9.10 -14.41
C GLU A 83 13.90 -9.18 -14.92
N THR A 84 14.81 -9.74 -14.13
CA THR A 84 16.06 -10.40 -14.55
C THR A 84 16.57 -11.26 -13.40
#